data_AF-A0A0C3Q0X5-F1
#
_entry.id   AF-A0A0C3Q0X5-F1
#
_cell.length_a   1.000
_cell.length_b   1.000
_cell.length_c   1.000
_cell.angle_alpha   90.00
_cell.angle_beta   90.00
_cell.angle_gamma   90.00
#
_symmetry.space_group_name_H-M   'P 1'
#
loop_
_entity.id
_entity.type
_entity.pdbx_description
1 polymer ?
#
loop_
_entity_poly.entity_id
_entity_poly.type
_entity_poly.pdbx_seq_one_letter_code
_entity_poly.pdbx_strand_id
1 'polypeptide(L)'
;TEATMQSFIRAMTIFPSIQKKAQAEIDRVIGSNRLPTFEDQPDLPYIHAVVLEIMRWNPVLPVDVPHTSRRDEVYDGYFIPKGTGVIANAWGFSRDSKYYTNPSTFDPERYLKQPPELDPREFVFGYGRRTCPGKEFGFQEVWILVASIFWAFEVVGTEDGPESFEDADLFSFGMVKWVAASLRLVGAGLILDALSRPIPFKCRFVPRREGLKDTSSFATA
;
A
#
# COMPACT_ATOMS: atom_id res chain seq x y z
N THR A 1 -4.35 -6.49 -2.66
CA THR A 1 -3.83 -6.89 -1.34
C THR A 1 -2.35 -7.22 -1.38
N GLU A 2 -1.91 -8.25 -2.13
CA GLU A 2 -0.50 -8.68 -2.15
C GLU A 2 0.51 -7.54 -2.38
N ALA A 3 0.35 -6.75 -3.45
CA ALA A 3 1.25 -5.63 -3.76
C ALA A 3 1.32 -4.59 -2.62
N THR A 4 0.16 -4.28 -2.01
CA THR A 4 0.08 -3.38 -0.85
C THR A 4 0.83 -3.96 0.36
N MET A 5 0.72 -5.28 0.60
CA MET A 5 1.47 -5.96 1.66
C MET A 5 2.97 -5.97 1.40
N GLN A 6 3.42 -6.09 0.14
CA GLN A 6 4.84 -5.96 -0.20
C GLN A 6 5.35 -4.54 0.09
N SER A 7 4.58 -3.50 -0.26
CA SER A 7 4.89 -2.11 0.09
C SER A 7 4.92 -1.88 1.59
N PHE A 8 3.98 -2.47 2.34
CA PHE A 8 3.98 -2.46 3.80
C PHE A 8 5.27 -3.04 4.37
N ILE A 9 5.61 -4.28 3.99
CA ILE A 9 6.81 -4.96 4.50
C ILE A 9 8.05 -4.13 4.17
N ARG A 10 8.14 -3.57 2.95
CA ARG A 10 9.24 -2.68 2.56
C ARG A 10 9.28 -1.42 3.40
N ALA A 11 8.15 -0.76 3.63
CA ALA A 11 8.09 0.42 4.49
C ALA A 11 8.57 0.09 5.91
N MET A 12 8.20 -1.07 6.47
CA MET A 12 8.64 -1.44 7.82
C MET A 12 10.15 -1.67 7.94
N THR A 13 10.82 -2.08 6.85
CA THR A 13 12.29 -2.15 6.81
C THR A 13 12.98 -0.77 6.73
N ILE A 14 12.32 0.24 6.14
CA ILE A 14 12.89 1.59 5.95
C ILE A 14 12.56 2.51 7.13
N PHE A 15 11.38 2.33 7.74
CA PHE A 15 10.81 3.20 8.76
C PHE A 15 10.59 2.46 10.10
N PRO A 16 11.67 2.00 10.78
CA PRO A 16 11.54 1.21 12.00
C PRO A 16 10.87 1.99 13.16
N SER A 17 10.98 3.33 13.17
CA SER A 17 10.28 4.17 14.15
C SER A 17 8.75 4.09 14.02
N ILE A 18 8.24 4.05 12.79
CA ILE A 18 6.80 3.91 12.52
C ILE A 18 6.31 2.55 13.00
N GLN A 19 7.06 1.49 12.69
CA GLN A 19 6.77 0.14 13.15
C GLN A 19 6.70 0.06 14.69
N LYS A 20 7.69 0.64 15.39
CA LYS A 20 7.70 0.65 16.87
C LYS A 20 6.48 1.37 17.46
N LYS A 21 6.06 2.49 16.86
CA LYS A 21 4.87 3.24 17.31
C LYS A 21 3.57 2.44 17.09
N ALA A 22 3.43 1.77 15.93
CA ALA A 22 2.31 0.89 15.64
C ALA A 22 2.24 -0.30 16.60
N GLN A 23 3.38 -0.93 16.87
CA GLN A 23 3.50 -2.03 17.82
C GLN A 23 3.13 -1.61 19.25
N ALA A 24 3.51 -0.40 19.68
CA ALA A 24 3.13 0.13 20.98
C ALA A 24 1.61 0.35 21.11
N GLU A 25 0.94 0.79 20.05
CA GLU A 25 -0.53 0.88 20.02
C GLU A 25 -1.18 -0.50 20.15
N ILE A 26 -0.69 -1.49 19.40
CA ILE A 26 -1.16 -2.89 19.49
C ILE A 26 -0.98 -3.45 20.90
N ASP A 27 0.18 -3.24 21.54
CA ASP A 27 0.44 -3.77 22.88
C ASP A 27 -0.44 -3.10 23.94
N ARG A 28 -0.76 -1.82 23.77
CA ARG A 28 -1.66 -1.08 24.66
C ARG A 28 -3.12 -1.54 24.55
N VAL A 29 -3.61 -1.77 23.34
CA VAL A 29 -5.05 -2.02 23.08
C VAL A 29 -5.38 -3.51 23.10
N ILE A 30 -4.52 -4.34 22.50
CA ILE A 30 -4.76 -5.78 22.30
C ILE A 30 -4.01 -6.62 23.34
N GLY A 31 -2.79 -6.20 23.70
CA GLY A 31 -1.91 -6.97 24.57
C GLY A 31 -1.41 -8.27 23.92
N SER A 32 -1.07 -9.27 24.74
CA SER A 32 -0.40 -10.51 24.32
C SER A 32 -1.27 -11.74 24.19
N ASN A 33 -2.54 -11.67 24.60
CA ASN A 33 -3.34 -12.88 24.87
C ASN A 33 -4.20 -13.33 23.68
N ARG A 34 -4.37 -12.49 22.66
CA ARG A 34 -5.17 -12.78 21.46
C ARG A 34 -4.63 -12.03 20.24
N LEU A 35 -4.95 -12.53 19.05
CA LEU A 35 -4.74 -11.79 17.81
C LEU A 35 -5.72 -10.60 17.68
N PRO A 36 -5.36 -9.56 16.91
CA PRO A 36 -6.29 -8.52 16.52
C PRO A 36 -7.48 -9.07 15.74
N THR A 37 -8.64 -8.42 15.86
CA THR A 37 -9.85 -8.69 15.08
C THR A 37 -10.38 -7.40 14.45
N PHE A 38 -11.39 -7.49 13.59
CA PHE A 38 -11.97 -6.30 12.93
C PHE A 38 -12.65 -5.34 13.91
N GLU A 39 -13.16 -5.87 15.04
CA GLU A 39 -13.81 -5.10 16.09
C GLU A 39 -12.84 -4.12 16.78
N ASP A 40 -11.53 -4.38 16.72
CA ASP A 40 -10.50 -3.53 17.31
C ASP A 40 -10.20 -2.27 16.48
N GLN A 41 -10.68 -2.21 15.23
CA GLN A 41 -10.33 -1.14 14.29
C GLN A 41 -10.60 0.29 14.81
N PRO A 42 -11.72 0.59 15.49
CA PRO A 42 -11.97 1.91 16.06
C PRO A 42 -10.95 2.34 17.12
N ASP A 43 -10.33 1.39 17.82
CA ASP A 43 -9.39 1.64 18.92
C ASP A 43 -7.91 1.62 18.47
N LEU A 44 -7.65 1.37 17.18
CA LEU A 44 -6.33 1.31 16.57
C LEU A 44 -6.14 2.40 15.48
N PRO A 45 -6.28 3.69 15.82
CA PRO A 45 -6.23 4.77 14.85
C PRO A 45 -4.85 4.91 14.17
N TYR A 46 -3.74 4.64 14.87
CA TYR A 46 -2.42 4.71 14.25
C TYR A 46 -2.20 3.55 13.26
N ILE A 47 -2.67 2.34 13.56
CA ILE A 47 -2.67 1.23 12.58
C ILE A 47 -3.49 1.61 11.35
N HIS A 48 -4.69 2.16 11.54
CA HIS A 48 -5.52 2.63 10.44
C HIS A 48 -4.78 3.66 9.57
N ALA A 49 -4.13 4.64 10.21
CA ALA A 49 -3.34 5.66 9.54
C ALA A 49 -2.13 5.09 8.78
N VAL A 50 -1.46 4.07 9.31
CA VAL A 50 -0.37 3.37 8.60
C VAL A 50 -0.90 2.69 7.33
N VAL A 51 -2.06 2.04 7.38
CA VAL A 51 -2.68 1.40 6.20
C VAL A 51 -3.00 2.43 5.11
N LEU A 52 -3.59 3.57 5.49
CA LEU A 52 -3.83 4.67 4.57
C LEU A 52 -2.51 5.15 3.95
N GLU A 53 -1.47 5.37 4.77
CA GLU A 53 -0.19 5.86 4.27
C GLU A 53 0.48 4.91 3.30
N ILE A 54 0.39 3.60 3.50
CA ILE A 54 0.92 2.60 2.57
C ILE A 54 0.23 2.72 1.20
N MET A 55 -1.09 2.85 1.19
CA MET A 55 -1.87 2.99 -0.04
C MET A 55 -1.58 4.31 -0.77
N ARG A 56 -1.38 5.43 -0.05
CA ARG A 56 -1.00 6.72 -0.62
C ARG A 56 0.43 6.70 -1.16
N TRP A 57 1.37 6.16 -0.38
CA TRP A 57 2.80 6.19 -0.66
C TRP A 57 3.14 5.38 -1.92
N ASN A 58 2.53 4.20 -2.06
CA ASN A 58 2.60 3.38 -3.27
C ASN A 58 1.21 2.90 -3.73
N PRO A 59 0.49 3.71 -4.52
CA PRO A 59 -0.76 3.28 -5.13
C PRO A 59 -0.51 2.07 -6.03
N VAL A 60 -1.33 1.02 -5.88
CA VAL A 60 -1.19 -0.23 -6.64
C VAL A 60 -1.35 0.01 -8.15
N LEU A 61 -2.20 0.97 -8.53
CA LEU A 61 -2.33 1.47 -9.91
C LEU A 61 -1.91 2.95 -9.92
N PRO A 62 -0.62 3.29 -10.14
CA PRO A 62 -0.17 4.68 -10.14
C PRO A 62 -0.75 5.48 -11.31
N VAL A 63 -1.05 4.78 -12.41
CA VAL A 63 -1.93 5.22 -13.49
C VAL A 63 -3.11 4.25 -13.53
N ASP A 64 -4.32 4.77 -13.33
CA ASP A 64 -5.52 3.95 -13.23
C ASP A 64 -5.85 3.22 -14.54
N VAL A 65 -6.92 2.40 -14.53
CA VAL A 65 -7.38 1.74 -15.75
C VAL A 65 -7.88 2.78 -16.77
N PRO A 66 -7.39 2.76 -18.02
CA PRO A 66 -7.86 3.69 -19.04
C PRO A 66 -9.36 3.62 -19.27
N HIS A 67 -10.00 4.79 -19.28
CA HIS A 67 -11.38 4.99 -19.69
C HIS A 67 -11.44 5.58 -21.09
N THR A 68 -12.60 5.53 -21.72
CA THR A 68 -12.83 6.12 -23.04
C THR A 68 -14.08 6.98 -23.01
N SER A 69 -13.97 8.22 -23.51
CA SER A 69 -15.13 9.09 -23.65
C SER A 69 -16.13 8.48 -24.64
N ARG A 70 -17.41 8.41 -24.24
CA ARG A 70 -18.47 7.80 -25.07
C ARG A 70 -19.15 8.78 -26.02
N ARG A 71 -18.93 10.07 -25.82
CA ARG A 71 -19.51 11.17 -26.59
C ARG A 71 -18.57 12.38 -26.52
N ASP A 72 -18.79 13.36 -27.37
CA ASP A 72 -18.11 14.64 -27.23
C ASP A 72 -18.58 15.32 -25.93
N GLU A 73 -17.65 15.87 -25.18
CA GLU A 73 -17.92 16.51 -23.89
C GLU A 73 -17.00 17.72 -23.68
N VAL A 74 -17.44 18.69 -22.87
CA VAL A 74 -16.60 19.82 -22.44
C VAL A 74 -16.44 19.72 -20.94
N TYR A 75 -15.19 19.67 -20.47
CA TYR A 75 -14.83 19.60 -19.05
C TYR A 75 -13.83 20.71 -18.73
N ASP A 76 -14.13 21.56 -17.73
CA ASP A 76 -13.32 22.72 -17.35
C ASP A 76 -12.88 23.60 -18.54
N GLY A 77 -13.76 23.75 -19.53
CA GLY A 77 -13.49 24.53 -20.76
C GLY A 77 -12.72 23.78 -21.85
N TYR A 78 -12.29 22.54 -21.61
CA TYR A 78 -11.60 21.69 -22.59
C TYR A 78 -12.58 20.81 -23.34
N PHE A 79 -12.53 20.83 -24.67
CA PHE A 79 -13.27 19.90 -25.52
C PHE A 79 -12.59 18.53 -25.54
N ILE A 80 -13.32 17.49 -25.15
CA ILE A 80 -12.90 16.10 -25.12
C ILE A 80 -13.70 15.35 -26.19
N PRO A 81 -13.09 14.99 -27.32
CA PRO A 81 -13.77 14.22 -28.36
C PRO A 81 -14.24 12.84 -27.87
N LYS A 82 -15.31 12.34 -28.47
CA LYS A 82 -15.72 10.94 -28.37
C LYS A 82 -14.56 10.04 -28.78
N GLY A 83 -14.33 8.97 -28.02
CA GLY A 83 -13.24 8.03 -28.28
C GLY A 83 -11.92 8.40 -27.63
N THR A 84 -11.80 9.57 -26.99
CA THR A 84 -10.60 9.96 -26.25
C THR A 84 -10.35 9.02 -25.06
N GLY A 85 -9.12 8.50 -24.97
CA GLY A 85 -8.64 7.77 -23.79
C GLY A 85 -8.36 8.73 -22.64
N VAL A 86 -8.88 8.41 -21.45
CA VAL A 86 -8.69 9.19 -20.22
C VAL A 86 -8.10 8.27 -19.16
N ILE A 87 -6.97 8.66 -18.60
CA ILE A 87 -6.26 7.88 -17.57
C ILE A 87 -6.06 8.80 -16.37
N ALA A 88 -6.53 8.39 -15.20
CA ALA A 88 -6.31 9.14 -13.97
C ALA A 88 -4.91 8.87 -13.42
N ASN A 89 -4.24 9.93 -12.97
CA ASN A 89 -2.89 9.88 -12.42
C ASN A 89 -2.95 9.80 -10.89
N ALA A 90 -3.29 8.62 -10.37
CA ALA A 90 -3.37 8.38 -8.93
C ALA A 90 -2.05 8.69 -8.21
N TRP A 91 -0.90 8.46 -8.84
CA TRP A 91 0.41 8.85 -8.31
C TRP A 91 0.55 10.36 -8.12
N GLY A 92 0.09 11.14 -9.10
CA GLY A 92 0.05 12.60 -9.02
C GLY A 92 -0.82 13.07 -7.86
N PHE A 93 -2.03 12.52 -7.72
CA PHE A 93 -2.93 12.85 -6.61
C PHE A 93 -2.32 12.53 -5.26
N SER A 94 -1.65 11.38 -5.14
CA SER A 94 -1.03 10.94 -3.89
C SER A 94 0.16 11.81 -3.45
N ARG A 95 0.67 12.67 -4.33
CA ARG A 95 1.81 13.57 -4.09
C ARG A 95 1.48 15.07 -4.23
N ASP A 96 0.22 15.41 -4.44
CA ASP A 96 -0.18 16.80 -4.58
C ASP A 96 -0.04 17.53 -3.23
N SER A 97 0.84 18.53 -3.20
CA SER A 97 1.14 19.33 -2.01
C SER A 97 -0.04 20.19 -1.55
N LYS A 98 -1.08 20.33 -2.39
CA LYS A 98 -2.36 20.92 -1.99
C LYS A 98 -3.08 20.09 -0.93
N TYR A 99 -2.95 18.77 -1.00
CA TYR A 99 -3.66 17.84 -0.11
C TYR A 99 -2.74 17.18 0.93
N TYR A 100 -1.44 17.08 0.64
CA TYR A 100 -0.48 16.38 1.48
C TYR A 100 0.70 17.27 1.89
N THR A 101 0.94 17.39 3.20
CA THR A 101 2.14 18.07 3.70
C THR A 101 3.35 17.17 3.52
N ASN A 102 4.44 17.65 2.93
CA ASN A 102 5.65 16.84 2.66
C ASN A 102 5.30 15.48 1.99
N PRO A 103 4.72 15.49 0.78
CA PRO A 103 4.15 14.29 0.15
C PRO A 103 5.15 13.16 -0.10
N SER A 104 6.45 13.49 -0.18
CA SER A 104 7.54 12.53 -0.36
C SER A 104 7.87 11.73 0.91
N THR A 105 7.47 12.21 2.09
CA THR A 105 7.71 11.55 3.36
C THR A 105 6.63 10.51 3.64
N PHE A 106 7.03 9.33 4.11
CA PHE A 106 6.11 8.34 4.68
C PHE A 106 5.75 8.77 6.10
N ASP A 107 4.55 9.33 6.29
CA ASP A 107 4.09 9.87 7.57
C ASP A 107 2.62 9.48 7.80
N PRO A 108 2.36 8.46 8.63
CA PRO A 108 1.00 8.11 9.05
C PRO A 108 0.31 9.20 9.87
N GLU A 109 1.05 10.06 10.59
CA GLU A 109 0.43 11.06 11.49
C GLU A 109 -0.43 12.07 10.74
N ARG A 110 -0.24 12.20 9.43
CA ARG A 110 -1.07 13.04 8.55
C ARG A 110 -2.57 12.73 8.61
N TYR A 111 -2.94 11.49 8.91
CA TYR A 111 -4.34 11.07 9.04
C TYR A 111 -4.89 11.19 10.46
N LEU A 112 -4.04 11.58 11.42
CA LEU A 112 -4.44 11.82 12.81
C LEU A 112 -4.62 13.32 13.11
N LYS A 113 -4.30 14.20 12.16
CA LYS A 113 -4.49 15.65 12.25
C LYS A 113 -5.99 16.02 12.24
N GLN A 114 -6.28 17.27 12.61
CA GLN A 114 -7.63 17.85 12.53
C GLN A 114 -7.60 19.17 11.73
N PRO A 115 -8.16 19.22 10.51
CA PRO A 115 -8.70 18.09 9.75
C PRO A 115 -7.58 17.11 9.31
N PRO A 116 -7.90 15.83 9.07
CA PRO A 116 -6.94 14.90 8.49
C PRO A 116 -6.63 15.29 7.04
N GLU A 117 -5.46 14.91 6.55
CA GLU A 117 -5.13 15.03 5.12
C GLU A 117 -6.01 14.08 4.27
N LEU A 118 -6.06 14.31 2.96
CA LEU A 118 -6.97 13.61 2.05
C LEU A 118 -6.85 12.09 2.19
N ASP A 119 -7.98 11.41 2.38
CA ASP A 119 -8.01 9.95 2.46
C ASP A 119 -7.68 9.34 1.09
N PRO A 120 -6.62 8.51 0.99
CA PRO A 120 -6.22 7.93 -0.29
C PRO A 120 -7.28 6.99 -0.88
N ARG A 121 -8.19 6.45 -0.06
CA ARG A 121 -9.29 5.57 -0.51
C ARG A 121 -10.26 6.27 -1.47
N GLU A 122 -10.22 7.59 -1.55
CA GLU A 122 -10.98 8.41 -2.51
C GLU A 122 -10.44 8.28 -3.94
N PHE A 123 -9.18 7.86 -4.13
CA PHE A 123 -8.58 7.75 -5.46
C PHE A 123 -7.89 6.41 -5.75
N VAL A 124 -7.30 5.73 -4.76
CA VAL A 124 -6.57 4.46 -5.00
C VAL A 124 -7.47 3.29 -5.40
N PHE A 125 -8.78 3.43 -5.24
CA PHE A 125 -9.78 2.46 -5.66
C PHE A 125 -10.55 2.91 -6.92
N GLY A 126 -10.10 3.96 -7.60
CA GLY A 126 -10.81 4.52 -8.76
C GLY A 126 -12.10 5.26 -8.38
N TYR A 127 -12.90 5.59 -9.39
CA TYR A 127 -13.95 6.60 -9.27
C TYR A 127 -15.28 6.19 -9.91
N GLY A 128 -16.37 6.76 -9.39
CA GLY A 128 -17.70 6.66 -9.95
C GLY A 128 -18.15 5.23 -10.23
N ARG A 129 -18.76 5.00 -11.40
CA ARG A 129 -19.34 3.70 -11.80
C ARG A 129 -18.32 2.55 -11.96
N ARG A 130 -17.02 2.86 -11.98
CA ARG A 130 -15.92 1.88 -12.14
C ARG A 130 -14.99 1.85 -10.93
N THR A 131 -15.44 2.42 -9.80
CA THR A 131 -14.79 2.23 -8.51
C THR A 131 -14.62 0.74 -8.24
N CYS A 132 -13.48 0.36 -7.69
CA CYS A 132 -13.12 -1.01 -7.38
C CYS A 132 -14.24 -1.68 -6.57
N PRO A 133 -14.87 -2.75 -7.09
CA PRO A 133 -15.95 -3.43 -6.37
C PRO A 133 -15.45 -4.12 -5.09
N GLY A 134 -14.14 -4.37 -4.99
CA GLY A 134 -13.49 -4.94 -3.81
C GLY A 134 -12.92 -3.91 -2.83
N LYS A 135 -13.27 -2.62 -2.93
CA LYS A 135 -12.72 -1.55 -2.07
C LYS A 135 -12.79 -1.89 -0.58
N GLU A 136 -13.98 -2.23 -0.08
CA GLU A 136 -14.19 -2.51 1.34
C GLU A 136 -13.48 -3.79 1.77
N PHE A 137 -13.61 -4.87 0.99
CA PHE A 137 -12.97 -6.14 1.29
C PHE A 137 -11.44 -6.02 1.29
N GLY A 138 -10.87 -5.42 0.25
CA GLY A 138 -9.42 -5.26 0.10
C GLY A 138 -8.82 -4.35 1.17
N PHE A 139 -9.54 -3.29 1.57
CA PHE A 139 -9.11 -2.45 2.68
C PHE A 139 -9.07 -3.22 4.00
N GLN A 140 -10.15 -3.94 4.33
CA GLN A 140 -10.24 -4.72 5.57
C GLN A 140 -9.21 -5.85 5.60
N GLU A 141 -8.99 -6.54 4.48
CA GLU A 141 -7.96 -7.58 4.36
C GLU A 141 -6.55 -7.04 4.62
N VAL A 142 -6.18 -5.92 3.99
CA VAL A 142 -4.88 -5.27 4.26
C VAL A 142 -4.78 -4.84 5.72
N TRP A 143 -5.85 -4.25 6.26
CA TRP A 143 -5.87 -3.75 7.63
C TRP A 143 -5.62 -4.85 8.66
N ILE A 144 -6.34 -5.97 8.57
CA ILE A 144 -6.19 -7.08 9.54
C ILE A 144 -4.84 -7.77 9.41
N LEU A 145 -4.30 -7.88 8.19
CA LEU A 145 -2.97 -8.45 7.95
C LEU A 145 -1.87 -7.56 8.56
N VAL A 146 -1.96 -6.23 8.37
CA VAL A 146 -1.03 -5.27 8.96
C VAL A 146 -1.09 -5.32 10.49
N ALA A 147 -2.29 -5.29 11.08
CA ALA A 147 -2.47 -5.38 12.53
C ALA A 147 -1.88 -6.69 13.08
N SER A 148 -2.15 -7.82 12.42
CA SER A 148 -1.65 -9.14 12.81
C SER A 148 -0.13 -9.23 12.73
N ILE A 149 0.48 -8.67 11.69
CA ILE A 149 1.95 -8.64 11.56
C ILE A 149 2.56 -7.78 12.68
N PHE A 150 2.02 -6.60 12.97
CA PHE A 150 2.52 -5.79 14.09
C PHE A 150 2.38 -6.49 15.44
N TRP A 151 1.30 -7.25 15.63
CA TRP A 151 1.11 -8.05 16.84
C TRP A 151 2.13 -9.18 16.97
N ALA A 152 2.45 -9.86 15.87
CA ALA A 152 3.24 -11.09 15.88
C ALA A 152 4.75 -10.86 15.70
N PHE A 153 5.15 -9.91 14.85
CA PHE A 153 6.49 -9.82 14.30
C PHE A 153 7.07 -8.41 14.33
N GLU A 154 8.39 -8.35 14.39
CA GLU A 154 9.21 -7.22 13.98
C GLU A 154 9.81 -7.54 12.61
N VAL A 155 9.50 -6.71 11.62
CA VAL A 155 10.03 -6.81 10.26
C VAL A 155 11.33 -6.02 10.18
N VAL A 156 12.44 -6.70 9.89
CA VAL A 156 13.78 -6.10 9.81
C VAL A 156 14.38 -6.29 8.42
N GLY A 157 15.07 -5.27 7.92
CA GLY A 157 15.91 -5.40 6.73
C GLY A 157 17.13 -6.30 6.97
N THR A 158 17.73 -6.83 5.92
CA THR A 158 19.03 -7.51 5.98
C THR A 158 20.15 -6.55 5.54
N GLU A 159 21.38 -6.79 5.99
CA GLU A 159 22.56 -5.99 5.62
C GLU A 159 22.83 -5.94 4.10
N ASP A 160 22.35 -6.92 3.33
CA ASP A 160 22.39 -6.93 1.86
C ASP A 160 21.27 -6.10 1.17
N GLY A 161 20.44 -5.39 1.94
CA GLY A 161 19.31 -4.62 1.41
C GLY A 161 19.76 -3.25 0.86
N PRO A 162 19.08 -2.68 -0.14
CA PRO A 162 19.42 -1.34 -0.63
C PRO A 162 19.39 -0.33 0.53
N GLU A 163 20.55 0.30 0.76
CA GLU A 163 20.88 1.09 1.96
C GLU A 163 20.21 2.48 2.03
N SER A 164 19.52 2.96 0.99
CA SER A 164 19.13 4.37 0.94
C SER A 164 17.67 4.65 0.58
N PHE A 165 17.19 5.79 1.12
CA PHE A 165 15.93 6.45 0.77
C PHE A 165 15.85 6.93 -0.68
N GLU A 166 17.00 7.01 -1.37
CA GLU A 166 17.09 7.44 -2.77
C GLU A 166 16.39 6.45 -3.73
N ASP A 167 16.09 5.25 -3.23
CA ASP A 167 15.32 4.21 -3.90
C ASP A 167 13.79 4.30 -3.69
N ALA A 168 13.27 5.40 -3.13
CA ALA A 168 11.82 5.68 -3.12
C ALA A 168 11.24 5.81 -4.55
N ASP A 169 12.11 5.97 -5.55
CA ASP A 169 11.79 5.93 -6.99
C ASP A 169 11.97 4.51 -7.61
N LEU A 170 12.25 3.47 -6.82
CA LEU A 170 12.25 2.07 -7.26
C LEU A 170 10.84 1.44 -7.31
N PHE A 171 9.78 2.20 -7.03
CA PHE A 171 8.48 1.81 -7.58
C PHE A 171 8.65 1.87 -9.08
N SER A 172 8.85 0.70 -9.70
CA SER A 172 8.81 0.62 -11.13
C SER A 172 7.47 1.18 -11.55
N PHE A 173 7.45 2.43 -12.05
CA PHE A 173 6.41 2.89 -12.95
C PHE A 173 6.45 1.89 -14.09
N GLY A 174 5.63 0.84 -13.96
CA GLY A 174 5.73 -0.43 -14.64
C GLY A 174 5.46 -0.35 -16.14
N MET A 175 5.60 0.81 -16.76
CA MET A 175 5.49 0.98 -18.20
C MET A 175 6.84 0.96 -18.94
N VAL A 176 7.97 1.40 -18.34
CA VAL A 176 9.19 1.64 -19.14
C VAL A 176 10.34 0.64 -18.87
N LYS A 177 10.56 0.21 -17.62
CA LYS A 177 11.61 -0.79 -17.32
C LYS A 177 11.21 -2.25 -17.60
N TRP A 178 9.92 -2.53 -17.80
CA TRP A 178 9.38 -3.90 -17.85
C TRP A 178 8.93 -4.39 -19.24
N VAL A 179 8.72 -3.51 -20.24
CA VAL A 179 8.44 -3.97 -21.63
C VAL A 179 9.53 -4.91 -22.15
N ALA A 180 10.76 -4.77 -21.64
CA ALA A 180 11.86 -5.67 -21.98
C ALA A 180 11.95 -6.96 -21.12
N ALA A 181 11.25 -7.05 -19.97
CA ALA A 181 11.50 -8.12 -18.98
C ALA A 181 10.27 -8.95 -18.51
N SER A 182 9.02 -8.53 -18.77
CA SER A 182 7.78 -9.24 -18.31
C SER A 182 6.88 -9.69 -19.44
N LEU A 183 7.46 -10.24 -20.50
CA LEU A 183 6.74 -11.30 -21.22
C LEU A 183 6.93 -12.62 -20.46
N ARG A 184 6.24 -12.79 -19.33
CA ARG A 184 6.12 -14.12 -18.69
C ARG A 184 4.84 -14.78 -19.17
N LEU A 185 5.00 -15.79 -20.03
CA LEU A 185 3.95 -16.76 -20.35
C LEU A 185 3.63 -17.54 -19.06
N VAL A 186 2.55 -17.16 -18.39
CA VAL A 186 1.91 -18.01 -17.38
C VAL A 186 0.61 -18.49 -18.00
N GLY A 187 0.59 -19.74 -18.49
CA GLY A 187 -0.61 -20.43 -18.99
C GLY A 187 -1.41 -19.65 -20.04
N ALA A 188 -1.09 -19.84 -21.33
CA ALA A 188 -1.94 -19.45 -22.47
C ALA A 188 -2.54 -18.02 -22.46
N GLY A 189 -1.90 -17.05 -21.80
CA GLY A 189 -2.35 -15.66 -21.79
C GLY A 189 -1.22 -14.68 -21.47
N LEU A 190 -1.21 -13.54 -22.18
CA LEU A 190 -0.40 -12.37 -21.86
C LEU A 190 -1.07 -11.64 -20.68
N ILE A 191 -0.49 -11.73 -19.47
CA ILE A 191 -0.91 -10.89 -18.35
C ILE A 191 0.06 -9.70 -18.28
N LEU A 192 -0.46 -8.50 -18.55
CA LEU A 192 0.25 -7.25 -18.33
C LEU A 192 0.44 -7.08 -16.81
N ASP A 193 1.68 -7.17 -16.32
CA ASP A 193 2.04 -6.92 -14.92
C ASP A 193 1.96 -5.40 -14.65
N ALA A 194 0.74 -4.90 -14.54
CA ALA A 194 0.41 -3.47 -14.47
C ALA A 194 0.39 -2.91 -13.03
N LEU A 195 0.67 -3.73 -12.02
CA LEU A 195 0.59 -3.33 -10.62
C LEU A 195 1.93 -2.79 -10.11
N SER A 196 1.90 -1.63 -9.44
CA SER A 196 3.07 -1.11 -8.75
C SER A 196 3.36 -1.92 -7.50
N ARG A 197 4.58 -2.42 -7.39
CA ARG A 197 5.11 -3.12 -6.21
C ARG A 197 6.61 -2.87 -6.07
N PRO A 198 7.17 -3.00 -4.86
CA PRO A 198 8.62 -2.93 -4.68
C PRO A 198 9.33 -4.03 -5.47
N ILE A 199 10.54 -3.72 -5.96
CA ILE A 199 11.47 -4.74 -6.47
C ILE A 199 11.74 -5.76 -5.35
N PRO A 200 11.89 -7.06 -5.66
CA PRO A 200 12.21 -8.07 -4.65
C PRO A 200 13.35 -7.65 -3.72
N PHE A 201 13.12 -7.82 -2.41
CA PHE A 201 14.06 -7.42 -1.36
C PHE A 201 14.10 -8.50 -0.27
N LYS A 202 15.24 -8.58 0.43
CA LYS A 202 15.41 -9.48 1.57
C LYS A 202 14.94 -8.79 2.86
N CYS A 203 14.19 -9.51 3.68
CA CYS A 203 13.81 -9.08 5.03
C CYS A 203 13.68 -10.32 5.93
N ARG A 204 13.63 -10.10 7.25
CA ARG A 204 13.33 -11.13 8.24
C ARG A 204 12.15 -10.72 9.11
N PHE A 205 11.36 -11.70 9.51
CA PHE A 205 10.28 -11.55 10.48
C PHE A 205 10.78 -12.14 11.80
N VAL A 206 10.97 -11.28 12.80
CA VAL A 206 11.43 -11.68 14.14
C VAL A 206 10.21 -11.79 15.05
N PRO A 207 9.89 -12.98 15.59
CA PRO A 207 8.75 -13.12 16.50
C PRO A 207 8.90 -12.24 17.75
N ARG A 208 7.85 -11.46 18.06
CA ARG A 208 7.82 -10.57 19.23
C ARG A 208 7.39 -11.25 20.52
N ARG A 209 6.72 -12.40 20.41
CA ARG A 209 6.10 -13.11 21.55
C ARG A 209 6.69 -14.50 21.67
N GLU A 210 6.90 -14.97 22.91
CA GLU A 210 7.55 -16.26 23.18
C GLU A 210 6.82 -17.44 22.53
N GLY A 211 5.49 -17.47 22.58
CA GLY A 211 4.67 -18.53 21.97
C GLY A 211 4.75 -18.61 20.43
N LEU A 212 5.36 -17.62 19.77
CA LEU A 212 5.60 -17.63 18.31
C LEU A 212 7.01 -18.09 17.94
N LYS A 213 7.92 -18.27 18.91
CA LYS A 213 9.31 -18.69 18.64
C LYS A 213 9.40 -20.19 18.35
N ASP A 214 8.48 -21.00 18.87
CA ASP A 214 8.47 -22.47 18.72
C ASP A 214 7.88 -22.98 17.39
N THR A 215 7.34 -22.10 16.54
CA THR A 215 6.75 -22.51 15.25
C THR A 215 7.78 -22.76 14.14
N SER A 216 9.08 -22.65 14.42
CA SER A 216 10.16 -23.08 13.49
C SER A 216 10.14 -24.58 13.18
N SER A 217 9.30 -25.36 13.87
CA SER A 217 9.06 -26.80 13.62
C SER A 217 8.06 -27.09 12.48
N PHE A 218 7.35 -26.11 11.94
CA PHE A 218 6.33 -26.32 10.89
C PHE A 218 6.83 -26.11 9.46
N ALA A 219 8.13 -25.88 9.24
CA ALA A 219 8.69 -25.57 7.92
C ALA A 219 9.22 -26.80 7.13
N THR A 220 8.85 -28.02 7.51
CA THR A 220 9.14 -29.24 6.73
C THR A 220 7.91 -30.14 6.66
N ALA A 221 7.07 -29.93 5.64
CA ALA A 221 6.14 -30.92 5.10
C ALA A 221 5.94 -30.63 3.61
#